data_AF-A0A2W7QSR8-F1
#
_entry.id   AF-A0A2W7QSR8-F1
#
_cell.length_a   1.000
_cell.length_b   1.000
_cell.length_c   1.000
_cell.angle_alpha   90.00
_cell.angle_beta   90.00
_cell.angle_gamma   90.00
#
_symmetry.space_group_name_H-M   'P 1'
#
loop_
_entity.id
_entity.type
_entity.pdbx_description
1 polymer ?
#
loop_
_entity_poly.entity_id
_entity_poly.type
_entity_poly.pdbx_seq_one_letter_code
_entity_poly.pdbx_strand_id
1 'polypeptide(L)'
;MSNVSDLERRLGRALDRIAKSAQKLGSAPAKPVDTTELDDLRRQLEAERGKTAQLSERVNAVRNRQEGSFATLERRLARMTEQLDLQSLEMLRLKKANTKLIEANRQLREGSEAKVIEPSTINRSLLAELEALRAERAAEMAEMEDVLGELKPLISSEDANA
;
A
#
# COMPACT_ATOMS: atom_id res chain seq x y z
N MET A 1 45.91 1.95 76.72
CA MET A 1 46.94 2.59 75.88
C MET A 1 47.59 1.63 74.87
N SER A 2 47.78 0.32 75.17
CA SER A 2 48.40 -0.64 74.23
C SER A 2 47.56 -0.98 72.99
N ASN A 3 46.23 -1.08 73.14
CA ASN A 3 45.34 -1.43 72.03
C ASN A 3 45.34 -0.40 70.89
N VAL A 4 45.58 0.89 71.21
CA VAL A 4 45.66 1.96 70.21
C VAL A 4 46.96 1.86 69.42
N SER A 5 48.10 1.64 70.10
CA SER A 5 49.39 1.46 69.43
C SER A 5 49.46 0.20 68.53
N ASP A 6 48.75 -0.86 68.89
CA ASP A 6 48.67 -2.07 68.06
C ASP A 6 47.78 -1.88 66.83
N LEU A 7 46.69 -1.11 66.96
CA LEU A 7 45.86 -0.70 65.83
C LEU A 7 46.62 0.23 64.87
N GLU A 8 47.39 1.19 65.39
CA GLU A 8 48.26 2.07 64.60
C GLU A 8 49.33 1.29 63.83
N ARG A 9 49.98 0.30 64.46
CA ARG A 9 50.96 -0.58 63.79
C ARG A 9 50.31 -1.46 62.72
N ARG A 10 49.07 -1.95 62.92
CA ARG A 10 48.32 -2.69 61.90
C ARG A 10 47.89 -1.78 60.75
N LEU A 11 47.44 -0.56 61.04
CA LEU A 11 47.06 0.42 60.02
C LEU A 11 48.27 0.83 59.18
N GLY A 12 49.41 1.13 59.79
CA GLY A 12 50.65 1.41 59.06
C GLY A 12 51.04 0.29 58.11
N ARG A 13 51.01 -0.97 58.58
CA ARG A 13 51.28 -2.14 57.73
C ARG A 13 50.25 -2.34 56.61
N ALA A 14 48.98 -2.00 56.85
CA ALA A 14 47.93 -2.08 55.85
C ALA A 14 48.11 -1.00 54.78
N LEU A 15 48.42 0.24 55.19
CA LEU A 15 48.69 1.36 54.30
C LEU A 15 49.95 1.12 53.47
N ASP A 16 51.04 0.60 54.05
CA ASP A 16 52.25 0.22 53.31
C ASP A 16 51.97 -0.88 52.28
N ARG A 17 51.09 -1.82 52.60
CA ARG A 17 50.69 -2.89 51.69
C ARG A 17 49.84 -2.34 50.54
N ILE A 18 48.95 -1.39 50.83
CA ILE A 18 48.13 -0.69 49.83
C ILE A 18 49.03 0.17 48.93
N ALA A 19 49.99 0.90 49.50
CA ALA A 19 50.96 1.69 48.76
C ALA A 19 51.79 0.80 47.82
N LYS A 20 52.27 -0.35 48.30
CA LYS A 20 52.99 -1.35 47.48
C LYS A 20 52.09 -1.97 46.41
N SER A 21 50.81 -2.24 46.69
CA SER A 21 49.89 -2.76 45.67
C SER A 21 49.50 -1.72 44.64
N ALA A 22 49.31 -0.46 45.05
CA ALA A 22 49.04 0.66 44.15
C ALA A 22 50.24 0.93 43.24
N GLN A 23 51.46 0.86 43.80
CA GLN A 23 52.68 0.97 43.01
C GLN A 23 52.85 -0.20 42.05
N LYS A 24 52.48 -1.44 42.44
CA LYS A 24 52.46 -2.59 41.51
C LYS A 24 51.40 -2.45 40.42
N LEU A 25 50.24 -1.87 40.70
CA LEU A 25 49.19 -1.61 39.72
C LEU A 25 49.60 -0.50 38.74
N GLY A 26 50.25 0.55 39.23
CA GLY A 26 50.79 1.65 38.42
C GLY A 26 52.09 1.30 37.69
N SER A 27 52.82 0.28 38.14
CA SER A 27 54.05 -0.24 37.52
C SER A 27 53.80 -1.47 36.64
N ALA A 28 52.57 -1.99 36.58
CA ALA A 28 52.21 -2.96 35.56
C ALA A 28 52.34 -2.22 34.21
N PRO A 29 53.19 -2.69 33.28
CA PRO A 29 53.25 -2.08 31.96
C PRO A 29 51.84 -2.16 31.39
N ALA A 30 51.21 -1.00 31.16
CA ALA A 30 50.03 -0.93 30.34
C ALA A 30 50.39 -1.66 29.05
N LYS A 31 49.71 -2.77 28.75
CA LYS A 31 49.87 -3.46 27.48
C LYS A 31 49.75 -2.36 26.43
N PRO A 32 50.77 -2.11 25.59
CA PRO A 32 50.70 -1.06 24.62
C PRO A 32 49.44 -1.32 23.82
N VAL A 33 48.49 -0.40 23.90
CA VAL A 33 47.34 -0.40 23.01
C VAL A 33 47.98 -0.36 21.63
N ASP A 34 47.81 -1.43 20.85
CA ASP A 34 48.36 -1.46 19.51
C ASP A 34 47.56 -0.44 18.70
N THR A 35 48.10 0.78 18.64
CA THR A 35 47.44 1.93 18.03
C THR A 35 47.17 1.68 16.55
N THR A 36 47.95 0.76 15.95
CA THR A 36 47.79 0.31 14.57
C THR A 36 46.53 -0.52 14.39
N GLU A 37 46.27 -1.51 15.26
CA GLU A 37 45.04 -2.32 15.24
C GLU A 37 43.79 -1.46 15.52
N LEU A 38 43.89 -0.49 16.43
CA LEU A 38 42.78 0.45 16.69
C LEU A 38 42.47 1.34 15.49
N ASP A 39 43.49 1.82 14.78
CA ASP A 39 43.29 2.68 13.61
C ASP A 39 42.75 1.89 12.41
N ASP A 40 43.15 0.62 12.25
CA ASP A 40 42.59 -0.29 11.24
C ASP A 40 41.13 -0.66 11.55
N LEU A 41 40.79 -0.95 12.80
CA LEU A 41 39.41 -1.17 13.23
C LEU A 41 38.53 0.07 13.01
N ARG A 42 39.06 1.27 13.27
CA ARG A 42 38.36 2.54 12.99
C ARG A 42 38.10 2.71 11.49
N ARG A 43 39.09 2.44 10.64
CA ARG A 43 38.93 2.47 9.18
C ARG A 43 37.87 1.49 8.68
N GLN A 44 37.87 0.26 9.20
CA GLN A 44 36.86 -0.74 8.86
C GLN A 44 35.46 -0.30 9.30
N LEU A 45 35.34 0.28 10.50
CA LEU A 45 34.08 0.79 11.02
C LEU A 45 33.55 1.98 10.22
N GLU A 46 34.42 2.89 9.77
CA GLU A 46 34.03 3.95 8.84
C GLU A 46 33.62 3.41 7.47
N ALA A 47 34.33 2.41 6.93
CA ALA A 47 33.96 1.76 5.68
C ALA A 47 32.58 1.06 5.77
N GLU A 48 32.32 0.34 6.86
CA GLU A 48 31.02 -0.29 7.10
C GLU A 48 29.90 0.73 7.35
N ARG A 49 30.19 1.85 8.03
CA ARG A 49 29.26 2.97 8.16
C ARG A 49 28.92 3.60 6.81
N GLY A 50 29.91 3.75 5.91
CA GLY A 50 29.68 4.23 4.55
C GLY A 50 28.80 3.27 3.73
N LYS A 51 29.06 1.96 3.81
CA LYS A 51 28.25 0.93 3.13
C LYS A 51 26.82 0.89 3.68
N THR A 52 26.64 0.94 4.99
CA THR A 52 25.31 0.93 5.64
C THR A 52 24.51 2.18 5.29
N ALA A 53 25.14 3.35 5.25
CA ALA A 53 24.51 4.58 4.75
C ALA A 53 24.03 4.42 3.29
N GLN A 54 24.90 3.95 2.38
CA GLN A 54 24.54 3.72 0.98
C GLN A 54 23.41 2.69 0.82
N LEU A 55 23.44 1.59 1.58
CA LEU A 55 22.37 0.59 1.57
C LEU A 55 21.06 1.17 2.11
N SER A 56 21.11 1.97 3.18
CA SER A 56 19.91 2.62 3.73
C SER A 56 19.29 3.60 2.72
N GLU A 57 20.09 4.37 2.00
CA GLU A 57 19.61 5.26 0.94
C GLU A 57 18.99 4.47 -0.21
N ARG A 58 19.61 3.37 -0.64
CA ARG A 58 19.06 2.49 -1.67
C ARG A 58 17.73 1.86 -1.24
N VAL A 59 17.64 1.38 -0.01
CA VAL A 59 16.40 0.82 0.55
C VAL A 59 15.31 1.88 0.61
N ASN A 60 15.62 3.09 1.07
CA ASN A 60 14.68 4.20 1.11
C ASN A 60 14.22 4.60 -0.30
N ALA A 61 15.14 4.65 -1.28
CA ALA A 61 14.80 4.95 -2.67
C ALA A 61 13.89 3.86 -3.29
N VAL A 62 14.16 2.58 -3.02
CA VAL A 62 13.31 1.47 -3.47
C VAL A 62 11.95 1.55 -2.79
N ARG A 63 11.91 1.78 -1.48
CA ARG A 63 10.68 1.93 -0.70
C ARG A 63 9.81 3.06 -1.24
N ASN A 64 10.38 4.24 -1.46
CA ASN A 64 9.64 5.39 -2.01
C ASN A 64 9.07 5.10 -3.40
N ARG A 65 9.83 4.39 -4.25
CA ARG A 65 9.32 3.95 -5.58
C ARG A 65 8.17 2.97 -5.42
N GLN A 66 8.31 1.98 -4.54
CA GLN A 66 7.27 1.00 -4.27
C GLN A 66 6.00 1.65 -3.71
N GLU A 67 6.12 2.52 -2.71
CA GLU A 67 5.00 3.29 -2.15
C GLU A 67 4.29 4.13 -3.23
N GLY A 68 5.05 4.78 -4.14
CA GLY A 68 4.48 5.50 -5.27
C GLY A 68 3.75 4.59 -6.28
N SER A 69 4.31 3.42 -6.58
CA SER A 69 3.67 2.41 -7.43
C SER A 69 2.40 1.84 -6.79
N PHE A 70 2.45 1.50 -5.50
CA PHE A 70 1.28 1.03 -4.73
C PHE A 70 0.18 2.08 -4.72
N ALA A 71 0.48 3.34 -4.40
CA ALA A 71 -0.51 4.41 -4.42
C ALA A 71 -1.13 4.64 -5.81
N THR A 72 -0.40 4.34 -6.89
CA THR A 72 -0.92 4.43 -8.26
C THR A 72 -1.82 3.24 -8.60
N LEU A 73 -1.43 2.03 -8.18
CA LEU A 73 -2.22 0.81 -8.34
C LEU A 73 -3.51 0.86 -7.51
N GLU A 74 -3.45 1.31 -6.26
CA GLU A 74 -4.61 1.50 -5.39
C GLU A 74 -5.62 2.46 -6.00
N ARG A 75 -5.17 3.60 -6.55
CA ARG A 75 -6.04 4.53 -7.27
C ARG A 75 -6.66 3.91 -8.51
N ARG A 76 -5.92 3.06 -9.24
CA ARG A 76 -6.46 2.36 -10.41
C ARG A 76 -7.48 1.30 -10.02
N LEU A 77 -7.22 0.54 -8.95
CA LEU A 77 -8.15 -0.45 -8.40
C LEU A 77 -9.44 0.22 -7.94
N ALA A 78 -9.36 1.31 -7.17
CA ALA A 78 -10.54 2.04 -6.70
C ALA A 78 -11.42 2.50 -7.86
N ARG A 79 -10.83 3.05 -8.93
CA ARG A 79 -11.56 3.44 -10.15
C ARG A 79 -12.22 2.25 -10.85
N MET A 80 -11.49 1.14 -11.01
CA MET A 80 -12.02 -0.06 -11.66
C MET A 80 -13.17 -0.68 -10.85
N THR A 81 -13.09 -0.67 -9.51
CA THR A 81 -14.18 -1.12 -8.65
C THR A 81 -15.42 -0.24 -8.80
N GLU A 82 -15.26 1.08 -8.84
CA GLU A 82 -16.37 2.02 -9.07
C GLU A 82 -17.03 1.80 -10.43
N GLN A 83 -16.24 1.59 -11.50
CA GLN A 83 -16.77 1.26 -12.83
C GLN A 83 -17.55 -0.07 -12.83
N LEU A 84 -17.05 -1.10 -12.16
CA LEU A 84 -17.75 -2.38 -12.04
C LEU A 84 -19.09 -2.25 -11.30
N ASP A 85 -19.17 -1.41 -10.27
CA ASP A 85 -20.41 -1.16 -9.53
C ASP A 85 -21.45 -0.44 -10.41
N LEU A 86 -21.02 0.55 -11.19
CA LEU A 86 -21.88 1.26 -12.16
C LEU A 86 -22.41 0.32 -13.24
N GLN A 87 -21.54 -0.47 -13.86
CA GLN A 87 -21.92 -1.46 -14.88
C GLN A 87 -22.85 -2.52 -14.30
N SER A 88 -22.65 -2.92 -13.04
CA SER A 88 -23.54 -3.87 -12.36
C SER A 88 -24.96 -3.30 -12.19
N LEU A 89 -25.09 -2.02 -11.85
CA LEU A 89 -26.39 -1.34 -11.74
C LEU A 89 -27.09 -1.23 -13.10
N GLU A 90 -26.36 -0.95 -14.16
CA GLU A 90 -26.89 -0.86 -15.52
C GLU A 90 -27.34 -2.22 -16.05
N MET A 91 -26.53 -3.25 -15.84
CA MET A 91 -26.89 -4.64 -16.15
C MET A 91 -28.18 -5.06 -15.45
N LEU A 92 -28.38 -4.67 -14.18
CA LEU A 92 -29.62 -4.93 -13.45
C LEU A 92 -30.82 -4.19 -14.06
N ARG A 93 -30.64 -2.93 -14.51
CA ARG A 93 -31.69 -2.16 -15.20
C ARG A 93 -32.08 -2.82 -16.53
N LEU A 94 -31.10 -3.22 -17.34
CA LEU A 94 -31.32 -3.93 -18.59
C LEU A 94 -32.05 -5.26 -18.38
N LYS A 95 -31.60 -6.07 -17.41
CA LYS A 95 -32.27 -7.33 -17.05
C LYS A 95 -33.73 -7.10 -16.66
N LYS A 96 -34.01 -6.08 -15.84
CA LYS A 96 -35.38 -5.74 -15.44
C LYS A 96 -36.23 -5.34 -16.65
N ALA A 97 -35.73 -4.48 -17.53
CA ALA A 97 -36.46 -4.08 -18.73
C ALA A 97 -36.71 -5.27 -19.67
N ASN A 98 -35.72 -6.16 -19.82
CA ASN A 98 -35.85 -7.38 -20.61
C ASN A 98 -36.90 -8.36 -20.02
N THR A 99 -36.92 -8.55 -18.69
CA THR A 99 -37.97 -9.38 -18.06
C THR A 99 -39.38 -8.84 -18.32
N LYS A 100 -39.59 -7.52 -18.24
CA LYS A 100 -40.87 -6.89 -18.57
C LYS A 100 -41.25 -7.10 -20.04
N LEU A 101 -40.28 -6.99 -20.94
CA LEU A 101 -40.48 -7.26 -22.36
C LEU A 101 -40.89 -8.71 -22.63
N ILE A 102 -40.24 -9.68 -21.99
CA ILE A 102 -40.57 -11.10 -22.12
C ILE A 102 -42.00 -11.33 -21.62
N GLU A 103 -42.36 -10.77 -20.46
CA GLU A 103 -43.71 -10.89 -19.89
C GLU A 103 -44.78 -10.28 -20.81
N ALA A 104 -44.52 -9.10 -21.37
CA ALA A 104 -45.43 -8.45 -22.30
C ALA A 104 -45.60 -9.25 -23.61
N ASN A 105 -44.50 -9.78 -24.16
CA ASN A 105 -44.55 -10.66 -25.33
C ASN A 105 -45.33 -11.94 -25.06
N ARG A 106 -45.17 -12.54 -23.87
CA ARG A 106 -45.95 -13.70 -23.45
C ARG A 106 -47.44 -13.37 -23.41
N GLN A 107 -47.84 -12.26 -22.81
CA GLN A 107 -49.24 -11.84 -22.75
C GLN A 107 -49.84 -11.58 -24.14
N LEU A 108 -49.06 -10.99 -25.06
CA LEU A 108 -49.49 -10.82 -26.45
C LEU A 108 -49.67 -12.16 -27.17
N ARG A 109 -48.76 -13.12 -26.95
CA ARG A 109 -48.87 -14.47 -27.53
C ARG A 109 -50.10 -15.21 -27.02
N GLU A 110 -50.31 -15.23 -25.71
CA GLU A 110 -51.48 -15.84 -25.08
C GLU A 110 -52.80 -15.20 -25.58
N GLY A 111 -52.85 -13.87 -25.67
CA GLY A 111 -54.02 -13.16 -26.22
C GLY A 111 -54.26 -13.44 -27.70
N SER A 112 -53.18 -13.56 -28.49
CA SER A 112 -53.25 -13.92 -29.91
C SER A 112 -53.76 -15.35 -30.12
N GLU A 113 -53.26 -16.31 -29.35
CA GLU A 113 -53.71 -17.71 -29.36
C GLU A 113 -55.18 -17.84 -28.95
N ALA A 114 -55.60 -17.09 -27.93
CA ALA A 114 -56.99 -17.00 -27.50
C ALA A 114 -57.89 -16.21 -28.47
N LYS A 115 -57.33 -15.57 -29.50
CA LYS A 115 -58.00 -14.63 -30.42
C LYS A 115 -58.71 -13.47 -29.70
N VAL A 116 -58.24 -13.11 -28.50
CA VAL A 116 -58.72 -11.99 -27.70
C VAL A 116 -57.50 -11.18 -27.29
N ILE A 117 -57.24 -10.09 -28.02
CA ILE A 117 -56.18 -9.15 -27.69
C ILE A 117 -56.83 -7.88 -27.14
N GLU A 118 -56.68 -7.69 -25.84
CA GLU A 118 -57.11 -6.46 -25.17
C GLU A 118 -56.21 -5.29 -25.62
N PRO A 119 -56.78 -4.12 -25.99
CA PRO A 119 -55.98 -2.92 -26.33
C PRO A 119 -55.01 -2.51 -25.22
N SER A 120 -55.37 -2.77 -23.95
CA SER A 120 -54.51 -2.52 -22.79
C SER A 120 -53.23 -3.37 -22.78
N THR A 121 -53.24 -4.54 -23.41
CA THR A 121 -52.06 -5.44 -23.52
C THR A 121 -51.09 -4.93 -24.58
N ILE A 122 -51.61 -4.40 -25.70
CA ILE A 122 -50.79 -3.73 -26.73
C ILE A 122 -50.13 -2.48 -26.14
N ASN A 123 -50.88 -1.67 -25.39
CA ASN A 123 -50.29 -0.49 -24.76
C ASN A 123 -49.19 -0.86 -23.74
N ARG A 124 -49.39 -1.94 -22.97
CA ARG A 124 -48.37 -2.44 -22.03
C ARG A 124 -47.12 -2.98 -22.74
N SER A 125 -47.26 -3.64 -23.90
CA SER A 125 -46.10 -4.11 -24.66
C SER A 125 -45.32 -2.94 -25.26
N LEU A 126 -45.99 -1.95 -25.82
CA LEU A 126 -45.34 -0.74 -26.35
C LEU A 126 -44.59 0.03 -25.25
N LEU A 127 -45.16 0.12 -24.05
CA LEU A 127 -44.47 0.72 -22.90
C LEU A 127 -43.25 -0.10 -22.48
N ALA A 128 -43.34 -1.44 -22.45
CA ALA A 128 -42.22 -2.31 -22.13
C ALA A 128 -41.09 -2.22 -23.18
N GLU A 129 -41.42 -2.14 -24.47
CA GLU A 129 -40.47 -1.91 -25.56
C GLU A 129 -39.75 -0.57 -25.41
N LEU A 130 -40.51 0.49 -25.13
CA LEU A 130 -39.94 1.81 -24.96
C LEU A 130 -39.08 1.92 -23.69
N GLU A 131 -39.44 1.23 -22.61
CA GLU A 131 -38.57 1.10 -21.42
C GLU A 131 -37.28 0.34 -21.72
N ALA A 132 -37.34 -0.72 -22.52
CA ALA A 132 -36.16 -1.50 -22.91
C ALA A 132 -35.23 -0.71 -23.82
N LEU A 133 -35.75 -0.03 -24.85
CA LEU A 133 -34.95 0.84 -25.72
C LEU A 133 -34.29 1.98 -24.93
N ARG A 134 -34.99 2.54 -23.94
CA ARG A 134 -34.39 3.55 -23.06
C ARG A 134 -33.28 2.98 -22.18
N ALA A 135 -33.47 1.77 -21.66
CA ALA A 135 -32.45 1.10 -20.84
C ALA A 135 -31.21 0.74 -21.69
N GLU A 136 -31.40 0.25 -22.92
CA GLU A 136 -30.35 -0.02 -23.89
C GLU A 136 -29.59 1.25 -24.24
N ARG A 137 -30.31 2.33 -24.58
CA ARG A 137 -29.67 3.60 -24.90
C ARG A 137 -28.89 4.20 -23.72
N ALA A 138 -29.39 4.04 -22.50
CA ALA A 138 -28.69 4.49 -21.31
C ALA A 138 -27.39 3.71 -21.08
N ALA A 139 -27.41 2.39 -21.28
CA ALA A 139 -26.21 1.55 -21.20
C ALA A 139 -25.19 1.89 -22.29
N GLU A 140 -25.63 2.09 -23.54
CA GLU A 140 -24.75 2.53 -24.64
C GLU A 140 -24.06 3.87 -24.31
N MET A 141 -24.79 4.85 -23.78
CA MET A 141 -24.20 6.14 -23.41
C MET A 141 -23.19 6.01 -22.28
N ALA A 142 -23.47 5.18 -21.27
CA ALA A 142 -22.54 4.92 -20.18
C ALA A 142 -21.26 4.23 -20.67
N GLU A 143 -21.37 3.22 -21.54
CA GLU A 143 -20.21 2.59 -22.18
C GLU A 143 -19.40 3.60 -22.99
N MET A 144 -20.06 4.49 -23.74
CA MET A 144 -19.37 5.55 -24.48
C MET A 144 -18.66 6.54 -23.56
N GLU A 145 -19.27 6.93 -22.44
CA GLU A 145 -18.64 7.79 -21.44
C GLU A 145 -17.42 7.13 -20.79
N ASP A 146 -17.50 5.83 -20.48
CA ASP A 146 -16.39 5.03 -19.97
C ASP A 146 -15.23 4.99 -20.99
N VAL A 147 -15.51 4.66 -22.25
CA VAL A 147 -14.50 4.63 -23.32
C VAL A 147 -13.86 5.99 -23.51
N LEU A 148 -14.65 7.07 -23.52
CA LEU A 148 -14.11 8.43 -23.61
C LEU A 148 -13.25 8.80 -22.38
N GLY A 149 -13.65 8.34 -21.19
CA GLY A 149 -12.90 8.49 -19.95
C GLY A 149 -11.53 7.81 -19.99
N GLU A 150 -11.43 6.63 -20.63
CA GLU A 150 -10.17 5.92 -20.84
C GLU A 150 -9.31 6.51 -21.95
N LEU A 151 -9.91 6.98 -23.05
CA LEU A 151 -9.19 7.56 -24.18
C LEU A 151 -8.61 8.94 -23.87
N LYS A 152 -9.32 9.77 -23.10
CA LYS A 152 -8.89 11.14 -22.74
C LYS A 152 -7.46 11.22 -22.16
N PRO A 153 -7.07 10.42 -21.16
CA PRO A 153 -5.70 10.47 -20.63
C PRO A 153 -4.65 9.96 -21.62
N LEU A 154 -4.99 9.07 -22.56
CA LEU A 154 -4.06 8.60 -23.60
C LEU A 154 -3.74 9.71 -24.60
N ILE A 155 -4.77 10.43 -25.07
CA ILE A 155 -4.62 11.54 -26.02
C ILE A 155 -3.88 12.72 -25.35
N SER A 156 -4.23 13.07 -24.10
CA SER A 156 -3.53 14.14 -23.38
C SER A 156 -2.08 13.80 -23.02
N SER A 157 -1.70 12.52 -22.98
CA SER A 157 -0.31 12.09 -22.75
C SER A 157 0.57 12.15 -24.01
N GLU A 158 -0.05 12.08 -25.20
CA GLU A 158 0.64 12.30 -26.49
C GLU A 158 0.98 13.78 -26.69
N ASP A 159 0.06 14.69 -26.36
CA ASP A 159 0.30 16.14 -26.45
C ASP A 159 1.34 16.66 -25.44
N ALA A 160 1.58 15.95 -24.33
CA ALA A 160 2.58 16.32 -23.32
C ALA A 160 4.01 15.86 -23.67
N ASN A 161 4.17 15.00 -24.69
CA ASN A 161 5.46 14.49 -25.17
C ASN A 161 5.87 15.05 -26.55
N ALA A 162 5.08 15.96 -27.12
CA ALA A 162 5.37 16.72 -28.34
C ALA A 162 5.83 18.15 -28.01
#